data_AF-A0ABC9R5M4-F1
#
_entry.id   AF-A0ABC9R5M4-F1
#
_cell.length_a   1.000
_cell.length_b   1.000
_cell.length_c   1.000
_cell.angle_alpha   90.00
_cell.angle_beta   90.00
_cell.angle_gamma   90.00
#
_symmetry.space_group_name_H-M   'P 1'
#
loop_
_entity.id
_entity.type
_entity.pdbx_description
1 polymer ?
#
loop_
_entity_poly.entity_id
_entity_poly.type
_entity_poly.pdbx_seq_one_letter_code
_entity_poly.pdbx_strand_id
1 'polypeptide(L)'
;MKCIIETIKEKGASIKSLKDNWLDTTSDNPYSTFLLTVMAGVNQLERDLIRMRQREGIELAKERGVYKGRPKKYDDDNPNMEHALDLLANRKENKLTVKKICEVTGVSRTVLYERAKEEGVM
;
A
#
# COMPACT_ATOMS: atom_id res chain seq x y z
N MET A 1 -3.50 8.82 15.31
CA MET A 1 -4.45 7.79 14.86
C MET A 1 -5.68 7.98 15.74
N LYS A 2 -6.79 8.46 15.20
CA LYS A 2 -7.99 8.71 16.01
C LYS A 2 -8.60 7.36 16.42
N CYS A 3 -8.84 7.17 17.70
CA CYS A 3 -9.55 6.00 18.19
C CYS A 3 -11.01 6.07 17.69
N ILE A 4 -11.64 4.92 17.42
CA ILE A 4 -13.03 4.87 16.92
C ILE A 4 -13.99 5.61 17.86
N ILE A 5 -13.69 5.60 19.16
CA ILE A 5 -14.48 6.27 20.19
C ILE A 5 -14.38 7.78 20.08
N GLU A 6 -13.21 8.32 19.77
CA GLU A 6 -13.04 9.76 19.51
C GLU A 6 -13.83 10.17 18.28
N THR A 7 -13.81 9.34 17.23
CA THR A 7 -14.58 9.58 16.00
C THR A 7 -16.09 9.61 16.25
N ILE A 8 -16.58 8.74 17.15
CA ILE A 8 -17.99 8.69 17.53
C ILE A 8 -18.39 9.90 18.36
N LYS A 9 -17.54 10.30 19.33
CA LYS A 9 -17.74 11.52 20.13
C LYS A 9 -17.77 12.79 19.26
N GLU A 10 -16.87 12.91 18.29
CA GLU A 10 -16.83 14.04 17.34
C GLU A 10 -18.12 14.16 16.51
N LYS A 11 -18.83 13.05 16.30
CA LYS A 11 -20.13 13.02 15.62
C LYS A 11 -21.32 13.26 16.54
N GLY A 12 -21.08 13.56 17.83
CA GLY A 12 -22.13 13.77 18.83
C GLY A 12 -22.83 12.50 19.27
N ALA A 13 -22.21 11.33 19.06
CA ALA A 13 -22.77 10.04 19.45
C ALA A 13 -21.96 9.40 20.60
N SER A 14 -22.58 8.43 21.27
CA SER A 14 -21.99 7.70 22.39
C SER A 14 -22.13 6.19 22.18
N ILE A 15 -21.20 5.43 22.73
CA ILE A 15 -21.21 3.97 22.82
C ILE A 15 -21.60 3.55 24.23
N LYS A 16 -22.47 2.55 24.33
CA LYS A 16 -22.75 1.79 25.54
C LYS A 16 -22.73 0.31 25.20
N SER A 17 -21.88 -0.46 25.88
CA SER A 17 -21.93 -1.92 25.78
C SER A 17 -23.08 -2.46 26.63
N LEU A 18 -23.83 -3.41 26.07
CA LEU A 18 -24.91 -4.11 26.80
C LEU A 18 -24.37 -5.17 27.76
N LYS A 19 -23.15 -5.65 27.52
CA LYS A 19 -22.49 -6.69 28.31
C LYS A 19 -21.46 -6.11 29.27
N ASP A 20 -20.66 -5.18 28.77
CA ASP A 20 -19.55 -4.58 29.50
C ASP A 20 -19.98 -3.24 30.09
N ASN A 21 -20.55 -3.27 31.29
CA ASN A 21 -21.12 -2.09 31.93
C ASN A 21 -20.09 -0.95 32.17
N TRP A 22 -18.80 -1.27 32.11
CA TRP A 22 -17.73 -0.28 32.23
C TRP A 22 -17.54 0.54 30.94
N LEU A 23 -17.98 0.04 29.78
CA LEU A 23 -17.90 0.73 28.50
C LEU A 23 -19.22 1.46 28.24
N ASP A 24 -19.44 2.54 29.00
CA ASP A 24 -20.59 3.42 28.86
C ASP A 24 -20.12 4.88 28.76
N THR A 25 -20.20 5.41 27.54
CA THR A 25 -19.86 6.81 27.23
C THR A 25 -21.10 7.70 27.12
N THR A 26 -22.29 7.21 27.52
CA THR A 26 -23.52 8.00 27.61
C THR A 26 -23.64 8.74 28.94
N SER A 27 -23.08 8.14 30.00
CA SER A 27 -23.02 8.74 31.34
C SER A 27 -21.67 9.43 31.57
N ASP A 28 -21.67 10.58 32.26
CA ASP A 28 -20.44 11.23 32.72
C ASP A 28 -19.88 10.52 33.96
N ASN A 29 -19.38 9.30 33.77
CA ASN A 29 -18.80 8.47 34.82
C ASN A 29 -17.26 8.52 34.74
N PRO A 30 -16.57 9.12 35.73
CA PRO A 30 -15.11 9.20 35.75
C PRO A 30 -14.40 7.84 35.67
N TYR A 31 -14.99 6.78 36.22
CA TYR A 31 -14.43 5.43 36.18
C TYR A 31 -14.43 4.83 34.77
N SER A 32 -15.50 5.06 33.99
CA SER A 32 -15.57 4.60 32.60
C SER A 32 -14.51 5.28 31.75
N THR A 33 -14.35 6.60 31.92
CA THR A 33 -13.32 7.39 31.23
C THR A 33 -11.90 6.92 31.58
N PHE A 34 -11.63 6.64 32.86
CA PHE A 34 -10.34 6.11 33.29
C PHE A 34 -10.04 4.75 32.66
N LEU A 35 -10.98 3.78 32.77
CA LEU A 35 -10.76 2.44 32.24
C LEU A 35 -10.61 2.46 30.71
N LEU A 36 -11.37 3.32 30.03
CA LEU A 36 -11.22 3.52 28.60
C LEU A 36 -9.82 4.01 28.23
N THR A 37 -9.27 4.94 29.00
CA THR A 37 -7.91 5.45 28.80
C THR A 37 -6.86 4.36 29.02
N VAL A 38 -7.02 3.54 30.07
CA VAL A 38 -6.14 2.39 30.33
C VAL A 38 -6.19 1.40 29.17
N MET A 39 -7.40 1.04 28.71
CA MET A 39 -7.57 0.13 27.57
C MET A 39 -6.99 0.70 26.28
N ALA A 40 -7.12 2.00 26.04
CA ALA A 40 -6.47 2.65 24.90
C ALA A 40 -4.95 2.53 24.97
N GLY A 41 -4.36 2.72 26.17
CA GLY A 41 -2.94 2.51 26.41
C GLY A 41 -2.48 1.08 26.17
N VAL A 42 -3.23 0.08 26.66
CA VAL A 42 -2.94 -1.34 26.44
C VAL A 42 -2.99 -1.69 24.95
N ASN A 43 -4.02 -1.26 24.24
CA ASN A 43 -4.14 -1.49 22.79
C ASN A 43 -2.97 -0.88 22.01
N GLN A 44 -2.51 0.32 22.40
CA GLN A 44 -1.36 0.95 21.77
C GLN A 44 -0.07 0.15 22.03
N LEU A 45 0.13 -0.31 23.26
CA LEU A 45 1.26 -1.15 23.64
C LEU A 45 1.30 -2.46 22.85
N GLU A 46 0.18 -3.18 22.76
CA GLU A 46 0.08 -4.43 21.98
C GLU A 46 0.42 -4.19 20.50
N ARG A 47 -0.09 -3.09 19.93
CA ARG A 47 0.17 -2.73 18.54
C ARG A 47 1.66 -2.46 18.29
N ASP A 48 2.33 -1.81 19.22
CA ASP A 48 3.76 -1.52 19.10
C ASP A 48 4.60 -2.78 19.30
N LEU A 49 4.21 -3.68 20.22
CA LEU A 49 4.83 -5.00 20.37
C LEU A 49 4.75 -5.83 19.07
N ILE A 50 3.58 -5.87 18.43
CA ILE A 50 3.38 -6.58 17.14
C ILE A 50 4.31 -5.99 16.07
N ARG A 51 4.40 -4.67 15.98
CA ARG A 51 5.28 -3.98 15.02
C ARG A 51 6.75 -4.24 15.26
N MET A 52 7.18 -4.32 16.52
CA MET A 52 8.57 -4.66 16.85
C MET A 52 8.92 -6.05 16.34
N ARG A 53 8.10 -7.06 16.67
CA ARG A 53 8.32 -8.44 16.18
C ARG A 53 8.24 -8.54 14.65
N GLN A 54 7.31 -7.81 14.03
CA GLN A 54 7.20 -7.77 12.57
C GLN A 54 8.48 -7.19 11.95
N ARG A 55 9.03 -6.13 12.53
CA ARG A 55 10.27 -5.50 12.05
C ARG A 55 11.45 -6.46 12.15
N GLU A 56 11.59 -7.17 13.27
CA GLU A 56 12.60 -8.21 13.44
C GLU A 56 12.48 -9.29 12.37
N GLY A 57 11.27 -9.79 12.13
CA GLY A 57 11.01 -10.78 11.08
C GLY A 57 11.29 -10.26 9.66
N ILE A 58 10.94 -9.00 9.38
CA ILE A 58 11.26 -8.35 8.11
C ILE A 58 12.77 -8.27 7.90
N GLU A 59 13.54 -7.91 8.93
CA GLU A 59 14.99 -7.77 8.83
C GLU A 59 15.65 -9.12 8.52
N LEU A 60 15.27 -10.18 9.25
CA LEU A 60 15.74 -11.54 8.96
C LEU A 60 15.38 -12.00 7.54
N ALA A 61 14.19 -11.65 7.05
CA ALA A 61 13.77 -11.99 5.69
C ALA A 61 14.50 -11.15 4.62
N LYS A 62 14.92 -9.91 4.93
CA LYS A 62 15.80 -9.12 4.06
C LYS A 62 17.21 -9.71 4.01
N GLU A 63 17.78 -10.10 5.15
CA GLU A 63 19.09 -10.78 5.21
C GLU A 63 19.09 -12.07 4.38
N ARG A 64 17.98 -12.81 4.39
CA ARG A 64 17.76 -14.00 3.56
C ARG A 64 17.48 -13.70 2.08
N GLY A 65 17.35 -12.44 1.68
CA GLY A 65 17.06 -12.03 0.30
C GLY A 65 15.64 -12.36 -0.19
N VAL A 66 14.67 -12.54 0.72
CA VAL A 66 13.28 -12.87 0.36
C VAL A 66 12.58 -11.68 -0.31
N TYR A 67 12.86 -10.46 0.14
CA TYR A 67 12.24 -9.26 -0.42
C TYR A 67 12.88 -8.87 -1.76
N LYS A 68 12.21 -9.20 -2.86
CA LYS A 68 12.61 -8.84 -4.24
C LYS A 68 11.82 -7.66 -4.82
N GLY A 69 11.07 -6.95 -3.98
CA GLY A 69 10.20 -5.85 -4.40
C GLY A 69 8.95 -6.32 -5.17
N ARG A 70 8.32 -5.39 -5.89
CA ARG A 70 7.19 -5.71 -6.76
C ARG A 70 7.71 -6.48 -7.98
N PRO A 71 7.11 -7.63 -8.35
CA PRO A 71 7.50 -8.32 -9.57
C PRO A 71 7.29 -7.41 -10.79
N LYS A 72 8.22 -7.46 -11.75
CA LYS A 72 8.09 -6.75 -13.02
C LYS A 72 6.82 -7.24 -13.73
N LYS A 73 6.07 -6.33 -14.36
CA LYS A 73 4.84 -6.67 -15.10
C LYS A 73 5.15 -7.36 -16.43
N TYR A 74 6.28 -7.02 -17.04
CA TYR A 74 6.78 -7.64 -18.24
C TYR A 74 8.14 -8.23 -17.86
N ASP A 75 8.29 -9.53 -18.04
CA ASP A 75 9.59 -10.19 -17.91
C ASP A 75 10.56 -9.66 -18.98
N ASP A 76 11.86 -9.88 -18.76
CA ASP A 76 12.89 -9.37 -19.66
C ASP A 76 12.78 -9.97 -21.09
N ASP A 77 12.11 -11.12 -21.25
CA ASP A 77 11.86 -11.83 -22.51
C ASP A 77 10.39 -11.72 -22.97
N ASN A 78 9.74 -10.57 -22.74
CA ASN A 78 8.35 -10.38 -23.15
C ASN A 78 8.27 -10.00 -24.65
N PRO A 79 7.65 -10.83 -25.52
CA PRO A 79 7.61 -10.57 -26.96
C PRO A 79 6.83 -9.29 -27.32
N ASN A 80 5.85 -8.90 -26.49
CA ASN A 80 5.12 -7.65 -26.71
C ASN A 80 5.96 -6.41 -26.34
N MET A 81 6.90 -6.54 -25.39
CA MET A 81 7.83 -5.46 -25.04
C MET A 81 8.87 -5.27 -26.14
N GLU A 82 9.46 -6.36 -26.63
CA GLU A 82 10.42 -6.32 -27.74
C GLU A 82 9.77 -5.72 -29.00
N HIS A 83 8.56 -6.17 -29.34
CA HIS A 83 7.80 -5.60 -30.45
C HIS A 83 7.48 -4.11 -30.25
N ALA A 84 7.19 -3.69 -29.02
CA ALA A 84 6.94 -2.28 -28.73
C ALA A 84 8.19 -1.40 -28.86
N LEU A 85 9.36 -1.93 -28.48
CA LEU A 85 10.65 -1.26 -28.63
C LEU A 85 11.06 -1.12 -30.10
N ASP A 86 10.90 -2.16 -30.90
CA ASP A 86 11.16 -2.12 -32.34
C ASP A 86 10.27 -1.08 -33.05
N LEU A 87 8.97 -1.07 -32.74
CA LEU A 87 8.04 -0.06 -33.27
C LEU A 87 8.41 1.36 -32.82
N LEU A 88 8.98 1.52 -31.63
CA LEU A 88 9.45 2.82 -31.11
C LEU A 88 10.76 3.26 -31.79
N ALA A 89 11.69 2.36 -32.04
CA ALA A 89 12.96 2.62 -32.73
C ALA A 89 12.72 3.04 -34.18
N ASN A 90 11.87 2.29 -34.89
CA ASN A 90 11.52 2.54 -36.29
C ASN A 90 10.44 3.61 -36.47
N ARG A 91 10.22 4.45 -35.45
CA ARG A 91 9.17 5.47 -35.46
C ARG A 91 9.29 6.48 -36.61
N LYS A 92 10.51 6.71 -37.09
CA LYS A 92 10.78 7.58 -38.25
C LYS A 92 10.22 7.01 -39.56
N GLU A 93 10.19 5.69 -39.71
CA GLU A 93 9.70 5.01 -40.91
C GLU A 93 8.20 4.68 -40.81
N ASN A 94 7.78 4.13 -39.67
CA ASN A 94 6.41 3.63 -39.49
C ASN A 94 5.38 4.72 -39.09
N LYS A 95 5.84 5.93 -38.71
CA LYS A 95 5.02 7.11 -38.32
C LYS A 95 3.96 6.84 -37.25
N LEU A 96 4.11 5.78 -36.45
CA LEU A 96 3.16 5.42 -35.41
C LEU A 96 3.27 6.36 -34.19
N THR A 97 2.12 6.65 -33.57
CA THR A 97 2.11 7.35 -32.28
C THR A 97 2.40 6.36 -31.16
N VAL A 98 3.07 6.83 -30.09
CA VAL A 98 3.34 6.00 -28.90
C VAL A 98 2.04 5.43 -28.31
N LYS A 99 0.94 6.19 -28.40
CA LYS A 99 -0.39 5.71 -28.02
C LYS A 99 -0.80 4.47 -28.84
N LYS A 100 -0.62 4.52 -30.16
CA LYS A 100 -0.99 3.41 -31.03
C LYS A 100 -0.10 2.18 -30.82
N ILE A 101 1.18 2.38 -30.55
CA ILE A 101 2.11 1.30 -30.20
C ILE A 101 1.62 0.60 -28.92
N CYS A 102 1.29 1.35 -27.87
CA CYS A 102 0.77 0.79 -26.63
C CYS A 102 -0.57 0.06 -26.80
N GLU A 103 -1.45 0.54 -27.70
CA GLU A 103 -2.72 -0.13 -28.02
C GLU A 103 -2.50 -1.49 -28.71
N VAL A 104 -1.51 -1.57 -29.63
CA VAL A 104 -1.23 -2.77 -30.40
C VAL A 104 -0.48 -3.81 -29.58
N THR A 105 0.49 -3.38 -28.76
CA THR A 105 1.33 -4.29 -27.98
C THR A 105 0.79 -4.58 -26.59
N GLY A 106 -0.21 -3.81 -26.12
CA GLY A 106 -0.74 -3.91 -24.76
C GLY A 106 0.24 -3.46 -23.67
N VAL A 107 1.40 -2.92 -24.05
CA VAL A 107 2.41 -2.42 -23.12
C VAL A 107 1.99 -1.05 -22.59
N SER A 108 2.21 -0.82 -21.28
CA SER A 108 1.93 0.49 -20.68
C SER A 108 2.95 1.50 -21.16
N ARG A 109 2.48 2.71 -21.50
CA ARG A 109 3.32 3.81 -21.95
C ARG A 109 4.48 4.13 -21.01
N THR A 110 4.24 4.07 -19.70
CA THR A 110 5.29 4.33 -18.68
C THR A 110 6.40 3.31 -18.77
N VAL A 111 6.05 2.01 -18.86
CA VAL A 111 7.03 0.93 -18.90
C VAL A 111 7.79 0.93 -20.23
N LEU A 112 7.11 1.25 -21.33
CA LEU A 112 7.76 1.37 -22.64
C LEU A 112 8.84 2.47 -22.64
N TYR A 113 8.57 3.63 -22.04
CA TYR A 113 9.58 4.68 -21.93
C TYR A 113 10.70 4.36 -20.95
N GLU A 114 10.40 3.75 -19.80
CA GLU A 114 11.42 3.28 -18.85
C GLU A 114 12.39 2.31 -19.55
N ARG A 115 11.85 1.30 -20.26
CA ARG A 115 12.65 0.31 -20.97
C ARG A 115 13.41 0.90 -22.16
N ALA A 116 12.80 1.80 -22.93
CA ALA A 116 13.47 2.47 -24.05
C ALA A 116 14.67 3.32 -23.60
N LYS A 117 14.59 3.94 -22.41
CA LYS A 117 15.70 4.69 -21.81
C LYS A 117 16.81 3.75 -21.33
N GLU A 118 16.48 2.59 -20.77
CA GLU A 118 17.46 1.57 -20.39
C GLU A 118 18.25 1.02 -21.58
N GLU A 119 17.59 0.83 -22.73
CA GLU A 119 18.21 0.30 -23.95
C GLU A 119 18.84 1.38 -24.87
N GLY A 120 18.76 2.66 -24.47
CA GLY A 120 19.35 3.77 -25.24
C GLY A 120 18.67 4.01 -26.60
N VAL A 121 17.45 3.52 -26.79
CA VAL A 121 16.63 3.72 -28.00
C VAL A 121 16.01 5.12 -28.02
N MET A 122 16.09 5.85 -26.90
CA MET A 122 15.60 7.22 -26.70
C MET A 122 16.57 8.02 -25.84
#